data_AF-S7W9K8-F1
#
_entry.id   AF-S7W9K8-F1
#
_cell.length_a   1.000
_cell.length_b   1.000
_cell.length_c   1.000
_cell.angle_alpha   90.00
_cell.angle_beta   90.00
_cell.angle_gamma   90.00
#
_symmetry.space_group_name_H-M   'P 1'
#
loop_
_entity.id
_entity.type
_entity.pdbx_description
1 polymer ?
#
loop_
_entity_poly.entity_id
_entity_poly.type
_entity_poly.pdbx_seq_one_letter_code
_entity_poly.pdbx_strand_id
1 'polypeptide(L)'
;MTIYKDSIEALEDANTIIQKTFTDLKDIENHSNKINKNLKSILSNISEDSVSDAKVSELNNLLLNLYEDDRKYKTVVESTINYLEDHMQLVPKECDLFNETIAKSALNEKIKNLTEIEEAMEDERRKYCICQSDISDNMIACDNEQCDVEWYHYKCIGLTEQPYGDWICNKCREEESSK
;
A
#
# COMPACT_ATOMS: atom_id res chain seq x y z
N MET A 1 12.41 1.16 4.04
CA MET A 1 11.82 -0.17 4.34
C MET A 1 10.63 -0.10 5.32
N THR A 2 10.27 1.08 5.84
CA THR A 2 9.25 1.26 6.89
C THR A 2 7.81 1.47 6.40
N ILE A 3 7.59 1.69 5.10
CA ILE A 3 6.25 2.03 4.55
C ILE A 3 5.29 0.83 4.58
N TYR A 4 5.81 -0.39 4.50
CA TYR A 4 5.02 -1.61 4.37
C TYR A 4 4.97 -2.47 5.63
N LYS A 5 5.55 -2.00 6.74
CA LYS A 5 5.65 -2.80 7.95
C LYS A 5 4.26 -3.24 8.44
N ASP A 6 3.34 -2.29 8.52
CA ASP A 6 1.97 -2.53 8.98
C ASP A 6 1.18 -3.42 8.00
N SER A 7 1.43 -3.27 6.69
CA SER A 7 0.84 -4.15 5.67
C SER A 7 1.40 -5.58 5.72
N ILE A 8 2.67 -5.76 6.09
CA ILE A 8 3.30 -7.08 6.25
C ILE A 8 2.76 -7.76 7.51
N GLU A 9 2.67 -7.03 8.63
CA GLU A 9 2.07 -7.54 9.88
C GLU A 9 0.60 -7.97 9.65
N ALA A 10 -0.19 -7.17 8.93
CA ALA A 10 -1.56 -7.53 8.56
C ALA A 10 -1.65 -8.80 7.69
N LEU A 11 -0.70 -9.02 6.79
CA LEU A 11 -0.64 -10.24 5.97
C LEU A 11 -0.28 -11.49 6.79
N GLU A 12 0.62 -11.35 7.77
CA GLU A 12 0.98 -12.43 8.69
C GLU A 12 -0.21 -12.83 9.57
N ASP A 13 -0.96 -11.84 10.07
CA ASP A 13 -2.20 -12.05 10.81
C ASP A 13 -3.24 -12.75 9.93
N ALA A 14 -3.48 -12.25 8.71
CA ALA A 14 -4.43 -12.85 7.76
C ALA A 14 -4.13 -14.32 7.47
N ASN A 15 -2.85 -14.71 7.36
CA ASN A 15 -2.49 -16.11 7.15
C ASN A 15 -2.89 -16.98 8.37
N THR A 16 -2.61 -16.52 9.59
CA THR A 16 -2.97 -17.25 10.81
C THR A 16 -4.48 -17.47 10.92
N ILE A 17 -5.22 -16.42 10.57
CA ILE A 17 -6.69 -16.38 10.53
C ILE A 17 -7.22 -17.42 9.55
N ILE A 18 -6.71 -17.43 8.31
CA ILE A 18 -7.09 -18.39 7.26
C ILE A 18 -6.81 -19.83 7.72
N GLN A 19 -5.64 -20.09 8.31
CA GLN A 19 -5.29 -21.42 8.81
C GLN A 19 -6.24 -21.91 9.90
N LYS A 20 -6.60 -21.02 10.84
CA LYS A 20 -7.57 -21.33 11.89
C LYS A 20 -8.94 -21.65 11.30
N THR A 21 -9.46 -20.80 10.41
CA THR A 21 -10.75 -21.03 9.77
C THR A 21 -10.77 -22.33 8.96
N PHE A 22 -9.69 -22.65 8.25
CA PHE A 22 -9.60 -23.90 7.52
C PHE A 22 -9.64 -25.13 8.45
N THR A 23 -9.00 -25.02 9.61
CA THR A 23 -9.04 -26.06 10.66
C THR A 23 -10.46 -26.24 11.18
N ASP A 24 -11.16 -25.14 11.52
CA ASP A 24 -12.54 -25.18 12.01
C ASP A 24 -13.49 -25.80 10.98
N LEU A 25 -13.34 -25.44 9.69
CA LEU A 25 -14.10 -26.04 8.59
C LEU A 25 -13.82 -27.54 8.44
N LYS A 26 -12.56 -27.97 8.60
CA LYS A 26 -12.19 -29.39 8.54
C LYS A 26 -12.80 -30.17 9.69
N ASP A 27 -12.85 -29.59 10.88
CA ASP A 27 -13.50 -30.20 12.03
C ASP A 27 -15.01 -30.35 11.81
N ILE A 28 -15.67 -29.35 11.22
CA ILE A 28 -17.09 -29.42 10.85
C ILE A 28 -17.34 -30.55 9.84
N GLU A 29 -16.48 -30.67 8.82
CA GLU A 29 -16.57 -31.76 7.84
C GLU A 29 -16.42 -33.14 8.51
N ASN A 30 -15.43 -33.29 9.39
CA ASN A 30 -15.20 -34.53 10.13
C ASN A 30 -16.40 -34.91 11.00
N HIS A 31 -17.06 -33.93 11.62
CA HIS A 31 -18.26 -34.15 12.41
C HIS A 31 -19.45 -34.58 11.58
N SER A 32 -19.68 -33.94 10.41
CA SER A 32 -20.71 -34.38 9.47
C SER A 32 -20.53 -35.85 9.08
N ASN A 33 -19.28 -36.25 8.81
CA ASN A 33 -18.94 -37.66 8.54
C ASN A 33 -19.21 -38.58 9.74
N LYS A 34 -18.90 -38.13 10.96
CA LYS A 34 -19.19 -38.88 12.20
C LYS A 34 -20.70 -39.07 12.41
N ILE A 35 -21.51 -38.01 12.23
CA ILE A 35 -22.98 -38.09 12.30
C ILE A 35 -23.49 -39.13 11.30
N ASN A 36 -23.06 -39.04 10.04
CA ASN A 36 -23.49 -39.97 9.00
C ASN A 36 -23.17 -41.44 9.35
N LYS A 37 -22.02 -41.70 9.97
CA LYS A 37 -21.65 -43.04 10.46
C LYS A 37 -22.56 -43.50 11.59
N ASN A 38 -22.83 -42.63 12.57
CA ASN A 38 -23.69 -42.94 13.71
C ASN A 38 -25.14 -43.20 13.26
N LEU A 39 -25.68 -42.40 12.35
CA LEU A 39 -27.02 -42.59 11.77
C LEU A 39 -27.13 -43.95 11.06
N LYS A 40 -26.11 -44.35 10.29
CA LYS A 40 -26.06 -45.69 9.67
C LYS A 40 -26.11 -46.82 10.71
N SER A 41 -25.37 -46.67 11.82
CA SER A 41 -25.37 -47.65 12.93
C SER A 41 -26.72 -47.73 13.65
N ILE A 42 -27.41 -46.61 13.81
CA ILE A 42 -28.76 -46.58 14.40
C ILE A 42 -29.76 -47.27 13.47
N LEU A 43 -29.70 -46.96 12.16
CA LEU A 43 -30.59 -47.57 11.17
C LEU A 43 -30.43 -49.09 11.09
N SER A 44 -29.19 -49.62 11.20
CA SER A 44 -28.99 -51.07 11.25
C SER A 44 -29.61 -51.70 12.49
N ASN A 45 -29.50 -51.06 13.66
CA ASN A 45 -30.07 -51.56 14.91
C ASN A 45 -31.61 -51.60 14.91
N ILE A 46 -32.26 -50.70 14.18
CA ILE A 46 -33.74 -50.64 14.06
C ILE A 46 -34.28 -51.73 13.12
N SER A 47 -33.47 -52.20 12.16
CA SER A 47 -33.91 -53.14 11.11
C SER A 47 -34.08 -54.61 11.54
N GLU A 48 -33.84 -54.95 12.80
CA GLU A 48 -33.93 -56.33 13.31
C GLU A 48 -35.30 -56.62 13.96
N ASP A 49 -35.98 -57.68 13.51
CA ASP A 49 -37.40 -58.06 13.78
C ASP A 49 -37.81 -58.27 15.26
N SER A 50 -36.87 -58.21 16.21
CA SER A 50 -37.18 -58.26 17.64
C SER A 50 -36.38 -57.21 18.42
N VAL A 51 -37.10 -56.25 18.99
CA VAL A 51 -36.55 -55.18 19.82
C VAL A 51 -36.51 -55.66 21.27
N SER A 52 -35.32 -55.99 21.77
CA SER A 52 -35.09 -56.29 23.19
C SER A 52 -34.87 -55.00 23.97
N ASP A 53 -35.16 -55.00 25.27
CA ASP A 53 -34.91 -53.85 26.16
C ASP A 53 -33.43 -53.41 26.15
N ALA A 54 -32.51 -54.36 25.93
CA ALA A 54 -31.08 -54.09 25.76
C ALA A 54 -30.80 -53.24 24.50
N LYS A 55 -31.44 -53.56 23.36
CA LYS A 55 -31.31 -52.77 22.12
C LYS A 55 -31.91 -51.37 22.27
N VAL A 56 -33.02 -51.25 22.99
CA VAL A 56 -33.63 -49.94 23.24
C VAL A 56 -32.69 -49.04 24.04
N SER A 57 -32.05 -49.59 25.08
CA SER A 57 -31.02 -48.85 25.84
C SER A 57 -29.83 -48.45 24.97
N GLU A 58 -29.35 -49.35 24.11
CA GLU A 58 -28.24 -49.07 23.20
C GLU A 58 -28.59 -47.94 22.20
N LEU A 59 -29.78 -47.99 21.59
CA LEU A 59 -30.28 -46.95 20.71
C LEU A 59 -30.42 -45.59 21.41
N ASN A 60 -30.98 -45.57 22.62
CA ASN A 60 -31.12 -44.33 23.39
C ASN A 60 -29.76 -43.69 23.69
N ASN A 61 -28.77 -44.49 24.08
CA ASN A 61 -27.41 -43.97 24.33
C ASN A 61 -26.77 -43.41 23.05
N LEU A 62 -26.93 -44.09 21.90
CA LEU A 62 -26.43 -43.60 20.61
C LEU A 62 -27.08 -42.28 20.20
N LEU A 63 -28.40 -42.14 20.40
CA LEU A 63 -29.14 -40.92 20.10
C LEU A 63 -28.74 -39.75 21.02
N LEU A 64 -28.54 -40.01 22.31
CA LEU A 64 -28.09 -39.00 23.26
C LEU A 64 -26.69 -38.48 22.90
N ASN A 65 -25.75 -39.40 22.60
CA ASN A 65 -24.40 -39.02 22.18
C ASN A 65 -24.41 -38.20 20.87
N LEU A 66 -25.25 -38.58 19.90
CA LEU A 66 -25.44 -37.81 18.67
C LEU A 66 -25.96 -36.39 18.94
N TYR A 67 -26.95 -36.27 19.81
CA TYR A 67 -27.54 -34.99 20.17
C TYR A 67 -26.53 -34.07 20.88
N GLU A 68 -25.73 -34.61 21.79
CA GLU A 68 -24.68 -33.84 22.46
C GLU A 68 -23.56 -33.41 21.50
N ASP A 69 -23.12 -34.31 20.61
CA ASP A 69 -22.11 -34.01 19.60
C ASP A 69 -22.60 -32.91 18.63
N ASP A 70 -23.83 -33.02 18.12
CA ASP A 70 -24.46 -32.03 17.21
C ASP A 70 -24.60 -30.66 17.87
N ARG A 71 -25.02 -30.63 19.14
CA ARG A 71 -25.12 -29.38 19.92
C ARG A 71 -23.76 -28.70 20.08
N LYS A 72 -22.69 -29.46 20.35
CA LYS A 72 -21.34 -28.90 20.48
C LYS A 72 -20.86 -28.30 19.17
N TYR A 73 -21.08 -29.00 18.06
CA TYR A 73 -20.64 -28.55 16.75
C TYR A 73 -21.43 -27.37 16.20
N LYS A 74 -22.71 -27.25 16.55
CA LYS A 74 -23.49 -26.05 16.27
C LYS A 74 -22.80 -24.78 16.79
N THR A 75 -22.27 -24.81 18.01
CA THR A 75 -21.53 -23.67 18.58
C THR A 75 -20.24 -23.36 17.81
N VAL A 76 -19.54 -24.40 17.32
CA VAL A 76 -18.33 -24.23 16.48
C VAL A 76 -18.69 -23.57 15.15
N VAL A 77 -19.75 -24.04 14.50
CA VAL A 77 -20.26 -23.47 13.24
C VAL A 77 -20.64 -22.00 13.43
N GLU A 78 -21.44 -21.68 14.44
CA GLU A 78 -21.86 -20.31 14.75
C GLU A 78 -20.65 -19.40 15.01
N SER A 79 -19.67 -19.86 15.80
CA SER A 79 -18.44 -19.11 16.06
C SER A 79 -17.62 -18.88 14.78
N THR A 80 -17.57 -19.88 13.89
CA THR A 80 -16.79 -19.81 12.64
C THR A 80 -17.45 -18.84 11.65
N ILE A 81 -18.78 -18.88 11.55
CA ILE A 81 -19.55 -17.97 10.68
C ILE A 81 -19.35 -16.52 11.13
N ASN A 82 -19.55 -16.22 12.42
CA ASN A 82 -19.39 -14.86 12.94
C ASN A 82 -17.97 -14.33 12.65
N TYR A 83 -16.97 -15.18 12.86
CA TYR A 83 -15.58 -14.83 12.60
C TYR A 83 -15.31 -14.53 11.12
N LEU A 84 -15.86 -15.34 10.22
CA LEU A 84 -15.77 -15.13 8.77
C LEU A 84 -16.47 -13.83 8.34
N GLU A 85 -17.66 -13.58 8.86
CA GLU A 85 -18.42 -12.36 8.57
C GLU A 85 -17.66 -11.10 9.02
N ASP A 86 -17.08 -11.12 10.23
CA ASP A 86 -16.24 -10.03 10.73
C ASP A 86 -15.02 -9.80 9.83
N HIS A 87 -14.32 -10.87 9.43
CA HIS A 87 -13.16 -10.77 8.54
C HIS A 87 -13.52 -10.22 7.16
N MET A 88 -14.63 -10.68 6.58
CA MET A 88 -15.10 -10.21 5.28
C MET A 88 -15.43 -8.70 5.29
N GLN A 89 -15.80 -8.14 6.44
CA GLN A 89 -16.03 -6.69 6.57
C GLN A 89 -14.74 -5.87 6.69
N LEU A 90 -13.64 -6.47 7.15
CA LEU A 90 -12.35 -5.79 7.32
C LEU A 90 -11.57 -5.70 6.01
N VAL A 91 -11.60 -6.75 5.18
CA VAL A 91 -10.83 -6.84 3.93
C VAL A 91 -11.01 -5.60 3.03
N PRO A 92 -12.22 -5.10 2.74
CA PRO A 92 -12.38 -3.91 1.89
C PRO A 92 -11.70 -2.67 2.47
N LYS A 93 -11.81 -2.47 3.79
CA LYS A 93 -11.22 -1.32 4.48
C LYS A 93 -9.69 -1.34 4.43
N GLU A 94 -9.11 -2.52 4.62
CA GLU A 94 -7.66 -2.71 4.52
C GLU A 94 -7.16 -2.50 3.08
N CYS A 95 -7.89 -2.99 2.08
CA CYS A 95 -7.59 -2.72 0.68
C CYS A 95 -7.64 -1.23 0.33
N ASP A 96 -8.65 -0.51 0.82
CA ASP A 96 -8.77 0.93 0.61
C ASP A 96 -7.60 1.70 1.24
N LEU A 97 -7.25 1.35 2.49
CA LEU A 97 -6.12 1.95 3.21
C LEU A 97 -4.79 1.70 2.48
N PHE A 98 -4.59 0.48 1.97
CA PHE A 98 -3.42 0.14 1.18
C PHE A 98 -3.35 0.97 -0.11
N ASN A 99 -4.44 1.06 -0.87
CA ASN A 99 -4.52 1.86 -2.08
C ASN A 99 -4.22 3.34 -1.81
N GLU A 100 -4.78 3.90 -0.73
CA GLU A 100 -4.50 5.26 -0.30
C GLU A 100 -3.01 5.46 0.04
N THR A 101 -2.39 4.49 0.72
CA THR A 101 -0.99 4.53 1.12
C THR A 101 -0.06 4.50 -0.09
N ILE A 102 -0.34 3.64 -1.07
CA ILE A 102 0.39 3.59 -2.34
C ILE A 102 0.25 4.91 -3.10
N ALA A 103 -0.96 5.45 -3.20
CA ALA A 103 -1.22 6.73 -3.87
C ALA A 103 -0.45 7.87 -3.21
N LYS A 104 -0.46 7.96 -1.87
CA LYS A 104 0.32 8.94 -1.10
C LYS A 104 1.82 8.79 -1.35
N SER A 105 2.35 7.57 -1.34
CA SER A 105 3.76 7.32 -1.60
C SER A 105 4.18 7.79 -3.00
N ALA A 106 3.40 7.44 -4.02
CA ALA A 106 3.68 7.86 -5.40
C ALA A 106 3.60 9.39 -5.57
N LEU A 107 2.63 10.04 -4.90
CA LEU A 107 2.52 11.49 -4.91
C LEU A 107 3.71 12.15 -4.23
N ASN A 108 4.15 11.64 -3.07
CA ASN A 108 5.30 12.17 -2.35
C ASN A 108 6.59 12.06 -3.17
N GLU A 109 6.80 10.96 -3.90
CA GLU A 109 7.94 10.82 -4.81
C GLU A 109 7.89 11.85 -5.94
N LYS A 110 6.70 12.08 -6.52
CA LYS A 110 6.53 13.07 -7.58
C LYS A 110 6.75 14.50 -7.07
N ILE A 111 6.25 14.82 -5.88
CA ILE A 111 6.49 16.12 -5.23
C ILE A 111 7.98 16.33 -5.00
N LYS A 112 8.68 15.31 -4.47
CA LYS A 112 10.12 15.38 -4.24
C LYS A 112 10.90 15.67 -5.52
N ASN A 113 10.55 15.01 -6.63
CA ASN A 113 11.21 15.27 -7.91
C ASN A 113 10.92 16.69 -8.43
N LEU A 114 9.70 17.21 -8.23
CA LEU A 114 9.36 18.58 -8.62
C LEU A 114 10.13 19.61 -7.79
N THR A 115 10.28 19.39 -6.47
CA THR A 115 11.06 20.28 -5.62
C THR A 115 12.54 20.28 -6.00
N GLU A 116 13.12 19.12 -6.34
CA GLU A 116 14.51 19.04 -6.80
C GLU A 116 14.72 19.78 -8.13
N ILE A 117 13.73 19.74 -9.05
CA ILE A 117 13.76 20.51 -10.30
C ILE A 117 13.68 22.01 -10.02
N GLU A 118 12.80 22.44 -9.11
CA GLU A 118 12.64 23.84 -8.76
C GLU A 118 13.91 24.41 -8.11
N GLU A 119 14.53 23.67 -7.19
CA GLU A 119 15.81 24.03 -6.59
C GLU A 119 16.93 24.12 -7.64
N ALA A 120 17.01 23.16 -8.57
CA ALA A 120 18.00 23.20 -9.65
C ALA A 120 17.78 24.39 -10.60
N MET A 121 16.52 24.72 -10.92
CA MET A 121 16.18 25.89 -11.72
C MET A 121 16.50 27.19 -10.98
N GLU A 122 16.28 27.26 -9.66
CA GLU A 122 16.67 28.43 -8.86
C GLU A 122 18.19 28.62 -8.84
N ASP A 123 18.96 27.53 -8.69
CA ASP A 123 20.42 27.57 -8.75
C ASP A 123 20.95 27.98 -10.13
N GLU A 124 20.29 27.58 -11.23
CA GLU A 124 20.61 28.10 -12.57
C GLU A 124 20.33 29.60 -12.66
N ARG A 125 19.19 30.09 -12.15
CA ARG A 125 18.86 31.52 -12.17
C ARG A 125 19.91 32.37 -11.43
N ARG A 126 20.40 31.89 -10.29
CA ARG A 126 21.43 32.58 -9.47
C ARG A 126 22.78 32.74 -10.18
N LYS A 127 23.04 31.99 -11.27
CA LYS A 127 24.28 32.12 -12.07
C LYS A 127 24.23 33.26 -13.08
N TYR A 128 23.04 33.78 -13.39
CA TYR A 128 22.90 34.85 -14.37
C TYR A 128 23.00 36.23 -13.74
N CYS A 129 23.70 37.13 -14.44
CA CYS A 129 23.94 38.51 -14.09
C CYS A 129 24.65 38.73 -12.73
N ILE A 130 25.38 39.82 -12.62
CA ILE A 130 26.06 40.22 -11.37
C ILE A 130 25.11 40.49 -10.19
N CYS A 131 23.80 40.65 -10.44
CA CYS A 131 22.82 40.86 -9.38
C CYS A 131 22.22 39.57 -8.79
N GLN A 132 22.51 38.40 -9.38
CA GLN A 132 22.05 37.07 -8.89
C GLN A 132 20.55 37.02 -8.58
N SER A 133 19.73 37.74 -9.34
CA SER A 133 18.30 37.94 -9.12
C SER A 133 17.51 37.50 -10.36
N ASP A 134 16.20 37.30 -10.22
CA ASP A 134 15.30 36.73 -11.25
C ASP A 134 15.41 37.36 -12.66
N ILE A 135 15.15 36.53 -13.67
CA ILE A 135 15.27 36.78 -15.14
C ILE A 135 14.12 37.66 -15.69
N SER A 136 13.54 38.57 -14.89
CA SER A 136 12.35 39.33 -15.35
C SER A 136 12.66 40.49 -16.31
N ASP A 137 13.94 40.79 -16.56
CA ASP A 137 14.38 41.95 -17.36
C ASP A 137 15.03 41.51 -18.69
N ASN A 138 15.06 42.41 -19.68
CA ASN A 138 15.77 42.17 -20.94
C ASN A 138 17.25 41.83 -20.66
N MET A 139 17.74 40.74 -21.25
CA MET A 139 19.10 40.22 -21.05
C MET A 139 19.94 40.26 -22.33
N ILE A 140 21.25 40.40 -22.17
CA ILE A 140 22.25 40.28 -23.23
C ILE A 140 23.33 39.27 -22.82
N ALA A 141 23.80 38.47 -23.78
CA ALA A 141 24.95 37.61 -23.60
C ALA A 141 26.25 38.37 -23.87
N CYS A 142 27.29 38.13 -23.08
CA CYS A 142 28.64 38.59 -23.34
C CYS A 142 29.26 37.74 -24.44
N ASP A 143 29.75 38.35 -25.52
CA ASP A 143 30.33 37.61 -26.66
C ASP A 143 31.76 37.08 -26.40
N ASN A 144 32.31 37.31 -25.20
CA ASN A 144 33.55 36.64 -24.79
C ASN A 144 33.25 35.19 -24.36
N GLU A 145 33.73 34.22 -25.14
CA GLU A 145 33.56 32.78 -24.89
C GLU A 145 34.13 32.30 -23.54
N GLN A 146 34.96 33.10 -22.87
CA GLN A 146 35.54 32.79 -21.56
C GLN A 146 34.87 33.59 -20.42
N CYS A 147 33.69 34.18 -20.63
CA CYS A 147 32.99 34.97 -19.62
C CYS A 147 32.29 34.09 -18.57
N ASP A 148 32.65 34.21 -17.29
CA ASP A 148 32.06 33.39 -16.21
C ASP A 148 30.55 33.60 -15.97
N VAL A 149 30.00 34.76 -16.33
CA VAL A 149 28.62 35.15 -16.00
C VAL A 149 27.68 34.98 -17.19
N GLU A 150 28.23 35.07 -18.41
CA GLU A 150 27.57 34.94 -19.71
C GLU A 150 26.39 35.90 -19.97
N TRP A 151 25.41 36.03 -19.08
CA TRP A 151 24.17 36.79 -19.28
C TRP A 151 24.02 37.93 -18.28
N TYR A 152 23.57 39.09 -18.77
CA TYR A 152 23.42 40.31 -17.96
C TYR A 152 22.08 41.00 -18.23
N HIS A 153 21.42 41.46 -17.17
CA HIS A 153 20.25 42.34 -17.31
C HIS A 153 20.66 43.71 -17.82
N TYR A 154 19.92 44.25 -18.78
CA TYR A 154 20.16 45.58 -19.36
C TYR A 154 20.34 46.64 -18.28
N LYS A 155 19.43 46.67 -17.31
CA LYS A 155 19.48 47.63 -16.18
C LYS A 155 20.73 47.48 -15.31
N CYS A 156 21.22 46.26 -15.10
CA CYS A 156 22.40 45.99 -14.27
C CYS A 156 23.70 46.49 -14.93
N ILE A 157 23.72 46.61 -16.25
CA ILE A 157 24.87 47.09 -17.04
C ILE A 157 24.60 48.44 -17.70
N GLY A 158 23.47 49.09 -17.39
CA GLY A 158 23.10 50.41 -17.90
C GLY A 158 22.65 50.45 -19.37
N LEU A 159 22.28 49.33 -19.97
CA LEU A 159 21.65 49.30 -21.29
C LEU A 159 20.16 49.65 -21.18
N THR A 160 19.64 50.35 -22.20
CA THR A 160 18.21 50.65 -22.34
C THR A 160 17.62 49.98 -23.58
N GLU A 161 18.45 49.69 -24.58
CA GLU A 161 18.08 49.04 -25.84
C GLU A 161 19.18 48.06 -26.27
N GLN A 162 18.84 47.15 -27.19
CA GLN A 162 19.79 46.17 -27.70
C GLN A 162 20.92 46.87 -28.49
N PRO A 163 22.20 46.65 -28.13
CA PRO A 163 23.33 47.19 -28.88
C PRO A 163 23.44 46.52 -30.25
N TYR A 164 24.02 47.23 -31.21
CA TYR A 164 24.31 46.69 -32.54
C TYR A 164 25.71 46.07 -32.57
N GLY A 165 25.79 44.81 -32.96
CA GLY A 165 27.04 44.05 -33.01
C GLY A 165 27.43 43.44 -31.67
N ASP A 166 28.68 42.97 -31.58
CA ASP A 166 29.16 42.22 -30.42
C ASP A 166 29.22 43.10 -29.16
N TRP A 167 28.76 42.55 -28.05
CA TRP A 167 28.77 43.19 -26.74
C TRP A 167 29.61 42.38 -25.75
N ILE A 168 30.68 43.01 -25.26
CA ILE A 168 31.54 42.46 -24.21
C ILE A 168 31.20 43.15 -22.88
N CYS A 169 31.11 42.40 -21.78
CA CYS A 169 30.83 42.93 -20.45
C CYS A 169 32.02 43.69 -19.84
N ASN A 170 31.77 44.52 -18.83
CA ASN A 170 32.82 45.35 -18.22
C ASN A 170 33.97 44.52 -17.63
N LYS A 171 33.66 43.40 -16.98
CA LYS A 171 34.68 42.50 -16.41
C LYS A 171 35.63 41.97 -17.49
N CYS A 172 35.09 41.47 -18.60
CA CYS A 172 35.90 40.96 -19.70
C CYS A 172 36.70 42.07 -20.41
N ARG A 173 36.13 43.28 -20.55
CA ARG A 173 36.88 44.43 -21.10
C ARG A 173 38.07 44.82 -20.22
N GLU A 174 37.92 44.79 -18.90
CA GLU A 174 39.01 45.09 -17.95
C GLU A 174 40.13 44.03 -18.00
N GLU A 175 39.76 42.75 -18.12
CA GLU A 175 40.70 41.63 -18.25
C GLU A 175 41.50 41.68 -19.57
N GLU A 176 40.88 42.11 -20.67
CA GLU A 176 41.57 42.32 -21.95
C GLU A 176 42.54 43.50 -21.90
N SER A 177 42.22 44.55 -21.14
CA SER A 177 43.07 45.73 -20.99
C SER A 177 44.25 45.55 -20.04
N SER A 178 44.27 44.45 -19.27
CA SER A 178 45.31 44.12 -18.29
C SER A 178 46.30 43.05 -18.80
N LYS A 179 46.19 42.65 -20.07
CA LYS A 179 47.16 41.81 -20.80
C LYS A 179 48.09 42.67 -21.64
#